data_AF-A0A539DND0-F1
#
_entry.id   AF-A0A539DND0-F1
#
_cell.length_a   1.000
_cell.length_b   1.000
_cell.length_c   1.000
_cell.angle_alpha   90.00
_cell.angle_beta   90.00
_cell.angle_gamma   90.00
#
_symmetry.space_group_name_H-M   'P 1'
#
loop_
_entity.id
_entity.type
_entity.pdbx_description
1 polymer ?
#
loop_
_entity_poly.entity_id
_entity_poly.type
_entity_poly.pdbx_seq_one_letter_code
_entity_poly.pdbx_strand_id
1 'polypeptide(L)'
;DQDNDGVQDAGEPGIIGVAVQLTGFDVNGIAVSQTTSTNLDGSYRFDGLAAGTYTITETQPANYTDGKDSAGSEGGTSSNDKTSNIVLGTSVNGTLDAGEVGIPQVTLSLRNAQGSILAFAQTAPDGSYLFNLTALGLPAGSYSVVEIQPVGYGSSLPSNNTRAVTVPNTGLTKIDFGDTLGSVGGFVYVDTNNNGIKVAAEVGIPGATVVLTGVTITGKAVNLTTTTGVDGSYLFSGLLASNAAGYTIAETQPAGFNDGKDTRGTINSVSVGTAGNDVITGVNLGGGQNGINYNFGERNPTGKTFVAGRVFVDADNDGKLDAGEAGLAGVTITLQGAPGNPTTTTDGNGNYIFTGIAAGKYTIVESQPTGFDSTTTNTLANVNVPAAGLGNQNFGETQSSLKGFVYVDADNDGVKDVNEGSSP
;
A
#
# COMPACT_ATOMS: atom_id res chain seq x y z
N ASP A 1 19.52 24.77 5.44
CA ASP A 1 19.72 24.45 6.84
C ASP A 1 21.08 24.93 7.36
N GLN A 2 21.17 26.22 7.64
CA GLN A 2 22.37 26.88 8.18
C GLN A 2 22.48 26.68 9.70
N ASP A 3 21.38 26.34 10.39
CA ASP A 3 21.34 26.08 11.82
C ASP A 3 21.03 24.62 12.20
N ASN A 4 20.90 23.75 11.18
CA ASN A 4 20.74 22.31 11.26
C ASN A 4 19.47 21.84 11.99
N ASP A 5 18.37 22.59 11.84
CA ASP A 5 17.10 22.31 12.52
C ASP A 5 16.13 21.45 11.69
N GLY A 6 16.43 21.29 10.40
CA GLY A 6 15.69 20.54 9.40
C GLY A 6 14.47 21.26 8.81
N VAL A 7 14.38 22.58 8.96
CA VAL A 7 13.32 23.42 8.42
C VAL A 7 13.93 24.51 7.56
N GLN A 8 13.38 24.75 6.36
CA GLN A 8 13.86 25.87 5.54
C GLN A 8 13.35 27.21 6.10
N ASP A 9 14.24 27.93 6.75
CA ASP A 9 13.92 29.18 7.44
C ASP A 9 14.03 30.44 6.56
N ALA A 10 13.41 31.53 7.03
CA ALA A 10 13.47 32.83 6.35
C ALA A 10 14.90 33.40 6.35
N GLY A 11 15.60 33.26 5.21
CA GLY A 11 17.00 33.66 5.06
C GLY A 11 17.90 32.53 4.58
N GLU A 12 17.39 31.29 4.54
CA GLU A 12 18.10 30.15 4.02
C GLU A 12 17.90 30.00 2.50
N PRO A 13 18.96 30.19 1.69
CA PRO A 13 18.84 30.02 0.25
C PRO A 13 18.68 28.54 -0.09
N GLY A 14 17.70 28.22 -0.92
CA GLY A 14 17.57 26.87 -1.47
C GLY A 14 18.69 26.52 -2.44
N ILE A 15 18.88 25.23 -2.65
CA ILE A 15 19.90 24.69 -3.56
C ILE A 15 19.22 24.29 -4.85
N ILE A 16 19.62 24.88 -5.98
CA ILE A 16 19.06 24.60 -7.31
C ILE A 16 19.70 23.36 -7.94
N GLY A 17 18.90 22.60 -8.69
CA GLY A 17 19.40 21.53 -9.55
C GLY A 17 19.77 20.25 -8.80
N VAL A 18 19.38 20.11 -7.54
CA VAL A 18 19.53 18.88 -6.77
C VAL A 18 18.56 17.85 -7.32
N ALA A 19 19.05 16.64 -7.61
CA ALA A 19 18.21 15.57 -8.13
C ALA A 19 17.38 14.97 -6.98
N VAL A 20 16.06 14.91 -7.20
CA VAL A 20 15.11 14.32 -6.27
C VAL A 20 14.37 13.22 -7.01
N GLN A 21 14.35 12.02 -6.43
CA GLN A 21 13.63 10.87 -6.95
C GLN A 21 12.44 10.54 -6.05
N LEU A 22 11.30 10.25 -6.66
CA LEU A 22 10.14 9.69 -5.99
C LEU A 22 9.89 8.27 -6.50
N THR A 23 9.82 7.31 -5.60
CA THR A 23 9.47 5.91 -5.87
C THR A 23 8.37 5.46 -4.95
N GLY A 24 7.51 4.56 -5.41
CA GLY A 24 6.48 3.96 -4.57
C GLY A 24 5.50 3.12 -5.35
N PHE A 25 4.39 2.79 -4.73
CA PHE A 25 3.27 2.11 -5.36
C PHE A 25 2.01 2.93 -5.15
N ASP A 26 1.21 3.06 -6.22
CA ASP A 26 -0.14 3.58 -6.08
C ASP A 26 -1.06 2.56 -5.38
N VAL A 27 -2.30 2.98 -5.12
CA VAL A 27 -3.36 2.22 -4.47
C VAL A 27 -3.79 1.00 -5.26
N ASN A 28 -3.46 0.95 -6.56
CA ASN A 28 -3.68 -0.18 -7.45
C ASN A 28 -2.47 -1.13 -7.51
N GLY A 29 -1.41 -0.86 -6.73
CA GLY A 29 -0.16 -1.61 -6.76
C GLY A 29 0.70 -1.34 -8.00
N ILE A 30 0.43 -0.27 -8.75
CA ILE A 30 1.25 0.15 -9.88
C ILE A 30 2.48 0.87 -9.33
N ALA A 31 3.66 0.38 -9.69
CA ALA A 31 4.91 1.03 -9.35
C ALA A 31 5.01 2.41 -10.03
N VAL A 32 5.31 3.43 -9.23
CA VAL A 32 5.54 4.80 -9.68
C VAL A 32 7.00 5.14 -9.43
N SER A 33 7.67 5.67 -10.46
CA SER A 33 9.03 6.18 -10.37
C SER A 33 9.11 7.48 -11.17
N GLN A 34 9.40 8.57 -10.50
CA GLN A 34 9.57 9.89 -11.09
C GLN A 34 10.87 10.53 -10.59
N THR A 35 11.45 11.42 -11.40
CA THR A 35 12.61 12.22 -11.02
C THR A 35 12.36 13.68 -11.38
N THR A 36 12.81 14.58 -10.52
CA THR A 36 12.77 16.02 -10.74
C THR A 36 14.05 16.67 -10.21
N SER A 37 14.19 17.98 -10.39
CA SER A 37 15.27 18.74 -9.77
C SER A 37 14.73 19.97 -9.06
N THR A 38 15.41 20.38 -8.00
CA THR A 38 15.03 21.57 -7.22
C THR A 38 15.16 22.86 -8.04
N ASN A 39 14.26 23.81 -7.77
CA ASN A 39 14.24 25.16 -8.33
C ASN A 39 15.26 26.08 -7.63
N LEU A 40 15.35 27.34 -8.08
CA LEU A 40 16.25 28.36 -7.50
C LEU A 40 16.03 28.58 -5.98
N ASP A 41 14.81 28.36 -5.51
CA ASP A 41 14.43 28.48 -4.10
C ASP A 41 14.54 27.15 -3.33
N GLY A 42 15.03 26.08 -3.95
CA GLY A 42 15.15 24.74 -3.35
C GLY A 42 13.88 23.90 -3.44
N SER A 43 12.76 24.46 -3.93
CA SER A 43 11.51 23.72 -4.05
C SER A 43 11.56 22.67 -5.16
N TYR A 44 10.85 21.55 -4.98
CA TYR A 44 10.64 20.53 -6.01
C TYR A 44 9.18 20.07 -5.99
N ARG A 45 8.73 19.44 -7.10
CA ARG A 45 7.35 18.99 -7.26
C ARG A 45 7.30 17.72 -8.10
N PHE A 46 6.45 16.78 -7.67
CA PHE A 46 6.03 15.62 -8.44
C PHE A 46 4.53 15.74 -8.72
N ASP A 47 4.13 15.46 -9.96
CA ASP A 47 2.75 15.61 -10.42
C ASP A 47 2.13 14.26 -10.80
N GLY A 48 0.80 14.17 -10.66
CA GLY A 48 0.02 13.01 -11.14
C GLY A 48 0.26 11.71 -10.37
N LEU A 49 0.59 11.79 -9.07
CA LEU A 49 0.86 10.63 -8.23
C LEU A 49 -0.42 10.08 -7.60
N ALA A 50 -0.99 8.97 -8.08
CA ALA A 50 -2.21 8.42 -7.47
C ALA A 50 -2.09 8.20 -5.94
N ALA A 51 -3.21 8.09 -5.21
CA ALA A 51 -3.16 7.66 -3.81
C ALA A 51 -2.26 6.41 -3.69
N GLY A 52 -1.42 6.29 -2.68
CA GLY A 52 -0.35 5.32 -2.64
C GLY A 52 0.62 5.56 -1.50
N THR A 53 1.66 4.73 -1.41
CA THR A 53 2.75 4.94 -0.46
C THR A 53 4.03 5.20 -1.23
N TYR A 54 4.67 6.32 -0.92
CA TYR A 54 5.80 6.85 -1.66
C TYR A 54 6.99 7.11 -0.76
N THR A 55 8.15 7.22 -1.40
CA THR A 55 9.43 7.57 -0.82
C THR A 55 10.06 8.63 -1.71
N ILE A 56 10.56 9.68 -1.08
CA ILE A 56 11.40 10.69 -1.73
C ILE A 56 12.85 10.44 -1.32
N THR A 57 13.75 10.44 -2.29
CA THR A 57 15.20 10.34 -2.09
C THR A 57 15.88 11.52 -2.76
N GLU A 58 16.65 12.26 -1.99
CA GLU A 58 17.56 13.30 -2.45
C GLU A 58 18.89 12.66 -2.87
N THR A 59 19.54 13.23 -3.89
CA THR A 59 20.96 12.98 -4.14
C THR A 59 21.76 14.09 -3.51
N GLN A 60 22.44 13.81 -2.39
CA GLN A 60 23.28 14.76 -1.66
C GLN A 60 24.14 15.59 -2.63
N PRO A 61 23.94 16.92 -2.69
CA PRO A 61 24.74 17.77 -3.57
C PRO A 61 26.20 17.83 -3.07
N ALA A 62 27.15 17.59 -3.98
CA ALA A 62 28.57 17.30 -3.68
C ALA A 62 29.35 18.39 -2.92
N ASN A 63 28.84 19.62 -2.85
CA ASN A 63 29.49 20.76 -2.17
C ASN A 63 28.82 21.15 -0.85
N TYR A 64 27.85 20.34 -0.40
CA TYR A 64 27.10 20.59 0.82
C TYR A 64 27.32 19.42 1.77
N THR A 65 27.48 19.74 3.05
CA THR A 65 27.40 18.74 4.11
C THR A 65 25.94 18.37 4.33
N ASP A 66 25.71 17.11 4.69
CA ASP A 66 24.38 16.63 5.07
C ASP A 66 23.80 17.43 6.25
N GLY A 67 22.52 17.74 6.13
CA GLY A 67 21.74 18.49 7.11
C GLY A 67 20.58 17.64 7.62
N LYS A 68 19.84 18.15 8.61
CA LYS A 68 18.76 17.35 9.17
C LYS A 68 17.57 17.27 8.21
N ASP A 69 17.12 16.06 7.90
CA ASP A 69 15.88 15.86 7.14
C ASP A 69 14.64 15.96 8.02
N SER A 70 13.59 16.61 7.49
CA SER A 70 12.27 16.64 8.11
C SER A 70 11.18 16.15 7.17
N ALA A 71 10.23 15.42 7.74
CA ALA A 71 9.06 14.95 7.02
C ALA A 71 8.15 16.13 6.68
N GLY A 72 7.53 16.09 5.49
CA GLY A 72 6.56 17.09 5.06
C GLY A 72 5.20 16.95 5.78
N SER A 73 4.23 17.78 5.38
CA SER A 73 2.87 17.76 5.96
C SER A 73 2.12 16.45 5.75
N GLU A 74 2.45 15.70 4.69
CA GLU A 74 1.92 14.36 4.41
C GLU A 74 2.57 13.27 5.29
N GLY A 75 3.42 13.68 6.22
CA GLY A 75 4.15 12.78 7.11
C GLY A 75 5.26 12.03 6.38
N GLY A 76 5.49 10.80 6.84
CA GLY A 76 6.64 9.98 6.46
C GLY A 76 7.66 9.86 7.58
N THR A 77 8.65 9.01 7.35
CA THR A 77 9.79 8.81 8.24
C THR A 77 11.03 9.33 7.54
N SER A 78 11.62 10.39 8.10
CA SER A 78 12.85 10.97 7.57
C SER A 78 14.07 10.24 8.11
N SER A 79 15.00 10.02 7.19
CA SER A 79 16.35 9.50 7.37
C SER A 79 17.26 10.28 6.41
N ASN A 80 18.57 10.15 6.56
CA ASN A 80 19.56 10.85 5.73
C ASN A 80 19.21 10.79 4.24
N ASP A 81 18.94 11.95 3.62
CA ASP A 81 18.59 12.15 2.21
C ASP A 81 17.30 11.43 1.77
N LYS A 82 16.46 10.93 2.69
CA LYS A 82 15.32 10.09 2.34
C LYS A 82 14.17 10.25 3.32
N THR A 83 13.01 10.59 2.78
CA THR A 83 11.73 10.51 3.51
C THR A 83 10.88 9.39 2.92
N SER A 84 10.70 8.32 3.68
CA SER A 84 9.92 7.13 3.31
C SER A 84 8.52 7.15 3.94
N ASN A 85 7.67 6.18 3.55
CA ASN A 85 6.32 6.01 4.11
C ASN A 85 5.44 7.27 3.99
N ILE A 86 5.62 8.03 2.92
CA ILE A 86 4.73 9.14 2.59
C ILE A 86 3.45 8.51 2.07
N VAL A 87 2.45 8.40 2.94
CA VAL A 87 1.15 7.81 2.59
C VAL A 87 0.28 8.92 2.02
N LEU A 88 0.16 8.93 0.70
CA LEU A 88 -0.85 9.72 0.02
C LEU A 88 -2.15 8.92 0.07
N GLY A 89 -3.04 9.28 0.99
CA GLY A 89 -4.37 8.68 1.05
C GLY A 89 -5.22 9.05 -0.16
N THR A 90 -6.30 8.29 -0.40
CA THR A 90 -7.50 8.92 -0.95
C THR A 90 -8.03 9.81 0.17
N SER A 91 -7.89 11.10 -0.01
CA SER A 91 -8.24 12.13 0.95
C SER A 91 -9.64 11.86 1.50
N VAL A 92 -9.71 11.73 2.83
CA VAL A 92 -10.98 11.64 3.58
C VAL A 92 -11.31 13.00 4.21
N ASN A 93 -10.49 14.00 3.92
CA ASN A 93 -10.61 15.40 4.36
C ASN A 93 -11.54 16.22 3.43
N GLY A 94 -11.95 15.62 2.30
CA GLY A 94 -12.81 16.24 1.30
C GLY A 94 -12.13 17.35 0.48
N THR A 95 -10.80 17.37 0.37
CA THR A 95 -10.03 18.27 -0.52
C THR A 95 -9.35 17.49 -1.63
N LEU A 96 -9.30 18.02 -2.85
CA LEU A 96 -8.63 17.34 -3.95
C LEU A 96 -7.10 17.41 -3.78
N ASP A 97 -6.49 16.28 -3.42
CA ASP A 97 -5.06 16.17 -3.21
C ASP A 97 -4.34 15.70 -4.50
N ALA A 98 -3.03 15.95 -4.58
CA ALA A 98 -2.24 15.59 -5.75
C ALA A 98 -2.23 14.07 -5.92
N GLY A 99 -2.90 13.58 -6.96
CA GLY A 99 -3.06 12.14 -7.18
C GLY A 99 -4.46 11.60 -7.25
N GLU A 100 -5.38 12.34 -6.66
CA GLU A 100 -6.76 11.90 -6.62
C GLU A 100 -7.36 12.01 -8.01
N VAL A 101 -7.96 10.91 -8.46
CA VAL A 101 -8.60 10.87 -9.76
C VAL A 101 -10.01 11.41 -9.61
N GLY A 102 -10.30 12.48 -10.31
CA GLY A 102 -11.63 13.05 -10.33
C GLY A 102 -12.68 12.08 -10.85
N ILE A 103 -13.88 12.11 -10.25
CA ILE A 103 -14.99 11.26 -10.67
C ILE A 103 -15.76 11.99 -11.77
N PRO A 104 -15.91 11.42 -12.97
CA PRO A 104 -16.62 12.07 -14.05
C PRO A 104 -18.14 11.92 -13.93
N GLN A 105 -18.88 12.84 -14.56
CA GLN A 105 -20.35 12.80 -14.66
C GLN A 105 -21.10 12.88 -13.32
N VAL A 106 -20.44 13.32 -12.25
CA VAL A 106 -21.06 13.64 -10.97
C VAL A 106 -21.91 14.89 -11.13
N THR A 107 -23.16 14.84 -10.69
CA THR A 107 -24.09 15.97 -10.82
C THR A 107 -24.06 16.82 -9.56
N LEU A 108 -23.80 18.12 -9.73
CA LEU A 108 -23.85 19.12 -8.66
C LEU A 108 -24.99 20.10 -8.92
N SER A 109 -25.54 20.67 -7.85
CA SER A 109 -26.53 21.74 -7.91
C SER A 109 -26.05 22.98 -7.15
N LEU A 110 -26.18 24.14 -7.77
CA LEU A 110 -25.99 25.44 -7.12
C LEU A 110 -27.32 25.89 -6.54
N ARG A 111 -27.35 26.30 -5.27
CA ARG A 111 -28.55 26.75 -4.57
C ARG A 111 -28.37 28.12 -3.95
N ASN A 112 -29.46 28.89 -3.86
CA ASN A 112 -29.48 30.17 -3.15
C ASN A 112 -29.50 29.96 -1.61
N ALA A 113 -29.42 31.06 -0.86
CA ALA A 113 -29.48 31.06 0.61
C ALA A 113 -30.78 30.47 1.19
N GLN A 114 -31.85 30.38 0.40
CA GLN A 114 -33.13 29.75 0.78
C GLN A 114 -33.20 28.26 0.39
N GLY A 115 -32.16 27.70 -0.23
CA GLY A 115 -32.08 26.29 -0.64
C GLY A 115 -32.69 25.96 -2.01
N SER A 116 -33.21 26.95 -2.75
CA SER A 116 -33.76 26.76 -4.10
C SER A 116 -32.64 26.51 -5.10
N ILE A 117 -32.82 25.54 -6.00
CA ILE A 117 -31.87 25.21 -7.06
C ILE A 117 -31.87 26.32 -8.11
N LEU A 118 -30.67 26.79 -8.46
CA LEU A 118 -30.42 27.81 -9.47
C LEU A 118 -29.85 27.21 -10.76
N ALA A 119 -28.97 26.21 -10.65
CA ALA A 119 -28.31 25.58 -11.79
C ALA A 119 -27.82 24.17 -11.44
N PHE A 120 -27.53 23.39 -12.47
CA PHE A 120 -26.81 22.11 -12.37
C PHE A 120 -25.49 22.17 -13.13
N ALA A 121 -24.52 21.39 -12.67
CA ALA A 121 -23.27 21.12 -13.37
C ALA A 121 -22.98 19.61 -13.33
N GLN A 122 -22.22 19.13 -14.29
CA GLN A 122 -21.65 17.79 -14.25
C GLN A 122 -20.12 17.89 -14.24
N THR A 123 -19.47 16.99 -13.52
CA THR A 123 -18.01 16.91 -13.54
C THR A 123 -17.51 16.40 -14.90
N ALA A 124 -16.40 16.97 -15.35
CA ALA A 124 -15.68 16.55 -16.54
C ALA A 124 -14.88 15.25 -16.30
N PRO A 125 -14.20 14.67 -17.32
CA PRO A 125 -13.38 13.46 -17.16
C PRO A 125 -12.33 13.51 -16.04
N ASP A 126 -11.85 14.71 -15.70
CA ASP A 126 -10.87 14.97 -14.64
C ASP A 126 -11.52 15.31 -13.28
N GLY A 127 -12.84 15.18 -13.16
CA GLY A 127 -13.62 15.52 -11.96
C GLY A 127 -13.90 17.01 -11.76
N SER A 128 -13.38 17.90 -12.61
CA SER A 128 -13.60 19.34 -12.46
C SER A 128 -15.04 19.74 -12.81
N TYR A 129 -15.56 20.80 -12.17
CA TYR A 129 -16.86 21.38 -12.51
C TYR A 129 -16.82 22.92 -12.40
N LEU A 130 -17.75 23.60 -13.06
CA LEU A 130 -17.85 25.07 -13.05
C LEU A 130 -19.30 25.55 -13.01
N PHE A 131 -19.60 26.44 -12.06
CA PHE A 131 -20.78 27.30 -12.10
C PHE A 131 -20.37 28.72 -12.53
N ASN A 132 -20.65 29.07 -13.78
CA ASN A 132 -20.38 30.42 -14.28
C ASN A 132 -21.52 31.38 -13.86
N LEU A 133 -21.37 32.03 -12.70
CA LEU A 133 -22.38 32.94 -12.14
C LEU A 133 -22.72 34.09 -13.09
N THR A 134 -21.75 34.64 -13.82
CA THR A 134 -21.98 35.72 -14.78
C THR A 134 -22.86 35.26 -15.94
N ALA A 135 -22.60 34.08 -16.49
CA ALA A 135 -23.44 33.48 -17.53
C ALA A 135 -24.85 33.14 -17.03
N LEU A 136 -24.99 32.86 -15.73
CA LEU A 136 -26.27 32.60 -15.07
C LEU A 136 -27.01 33.89 -14.63
N GLY A 137 -26.40 35.07 -14.79
CA GLY A 137 -26.97 36.34 -14.31
C GLY A 137 -27.07 36.44 -12.79
N LEU A 138 -26.23 35.70 -12.06
CA LEU A 138 -26.22 35.64 -10.60
C LEU A 138 -25.12 36.54 -10.01
N PRO A 139 -25.38 37.29 -8.94
CA PRO A 139 -24.38 38.16 -8.30
C PRO A 139 -23.39 37.37 -7.43
N ALA A 140 -22.28 38.00 -7.07
CA ALA A 140 -21.49 37.56 -5.92
C ALA A 140 -22.37 37.51 -4.65
N GLY A 141 -22.12 36.54 -3.76
CA GLY A 141 -22.96 36.35 -2.58
C GLY A 141 -22.90 34.94 -2.00
N SER A 142 -23.81 34.66 -1.07
CA SER A 142 -23.88 33.37 -0.38
C SER A 142 -24.73 32.37 -1.15
N TYR A 143 -24.15 31.19 -1.37
CA TYR A 143 -24.75 30.05 -2.05
C TYR A 143 -24.45 28.76 -1.29
N SER A 144 -25.05 27.66 -1.74
CA SER A 144 -24.54 26.33 -1.45
C SER A 144 -24.35 25.53 -2.72
N VAL A 145 -23.26 24.76 -2.77
CA VAL A 145 -23.04 23.73 -3.78
C VAL A 145 -23.42 22.40 -3.16
N VAL A 146 -24.31 21.67 -3.82
CA VAL A 146 -24.80 20.38 -3.34
C VAL A 146 -24.48 19.31 -4.37
N GLU A 147 -23.65 18.35 -3.99
CA GLU A 147 -23.35 17.16 -4.79
C GLU A 147 -24.46 16.12 -4.63
N ILE A 148 -24.84 15.49 -5.75
CA ILE A 148 -25.63 14.27 -5.72
C ILE A 148 -24.65 13.11 -5.60
N GLN A 149 -24.75 12.33 -4.51
CA GLN A 149 -23.83 11.22 -4.21
C GLN A 149 -23.58 10.38 -5.46
N PRO A 150 -22.32 10.27 -5.93
CA PRO A 150 -21.99 9.42 -7.05
C PRO A 150 -22.39 7.98 -6.79
N VAL A 151 -23.10 7.38 -7.75
CA VAL A 151 -23.64 6.03 -7.60
C VAL A 151 -22.49 5.04 -7.40
N GLY A 152 -22.52 4.34 -6.26
CA GLY A 152 -21.55 3.31 -5.91
C GLY A 152 -20.37 3.78 -5.05
N TYR A 153 -20.29 5.08 -4.78
CA TYR A 153 -19.30 5.67 -3.87
C TYR A 153 -19.93 5.94 -2.49
N GLY A 154 -19.10 5.93 -1.45
CA GLY A 154 -19.42 6.53 -0.16
C GLY A 154 -18.96 7.98 -0.10
N SER A 155 -19.24 8.67 1.00
CA SER A 155 -18.84 10.07 1.22
C SER A 155 -17.78 10.15 2.32
N SER A 156 -16.79 11.02 2.16
CA SER A 156 -15.82 11.39 3.20
C SER A 156 -16.41 12.40 4.21
N LEU A 157 -15.71 12.70 5.30
CA LEU A 157 -16.21 13.63 6.31
C LEU A 157 -15.80 15.09 5.99
N PRO A 158 -16.69 16.09 6.23
CA PRO A 158 -18.06 15.94 6.71
C PRO A 158 -18.99 15.37 5.62
N SER A 159 -19.83 14.41 6.02
CA SER A 159 -20.69 13.61 5.14
C SER A 159 -21.90 14.35 4.58
N ASN A 160 -21.86 15.68 4.56
CA ASN A 160 -22.90 16.46 3.92
C ASN A 160 -22.39 16.83 2.54
N ASN A 161 -23.01 16.26 1.52
CA ASN A 161 -22.79 16.59 0.11
C ASN A 161 -23.26 18.03 -0.21
N THR A 162 -23.00 18.99 0.68
CA THR A 162 -23.46 20.37 0.68
C THR A 162 -22.37 21.22 1.30
N ARG A 163 -21.78 22.10 0.48
CA ARG A 163 -20.85 23.12 0.93
C ARG A 163 -21.47 24.49 0.82
N ALA A 164 -21.58 25.19 1.94
CA ALA A 164 -21.92 26.61 1.95
C ALA A 164 -20.72 27.42 1.47
N VAL A 165 -20.95 28.35 0.55
CA VAL A 165 -19.89 29.15 -0.08
C VAL A 165 -20.31 30.62 -0.16
N THR A 166 -19.38 31.54 0.07
CA THR A 166 -19.58 32.97 -0.19
C THR A 166 -18.69 33.38 -1.35
N VAL A 167 -19.30 33.52 -2.52
CA VAL A 167 -18.58 33.77 -3.78
C VAL A 167 -18.29 35.27 -3.91
N PRO A 168 -17.01 35.72 -3.94
CA PRO A 168 -16.66 37.11 -4.22
C PRO A 168 -16.77 37.39 -5.73
N ASN A 169 -16.67 38.66 -6.13
CA ASN A 169 -16.69 39.05 -7.56
C ASN A 169 -15.55 38.42 -8.38
N THR A 170 -14.46 38.00 -7.73
CA THR A 170 -13.32 37.32 -8.36
C THR A 170 -13.55 35.82 -8.57
N GLY A 171 -14.67 35.26 -8.10
CA GLY A 171 -14.95 33.83 -8.10
C GLY A 171 -14.31 33.08 -6.93
N LEU A 172 -14.59 31.77 -6.86
CA LEU A 172 -14.00 30.82 -5.90
C LEU A 172 -13.42 29.62 -6.64
N THR A 173 -12.44 28.98 -6.01
CA THR A 173 -11.85 27.69 -6.40
C THR A 173 -11.82 26.76 -5.20
N LYS A 174 -11.55 25.46 -5.41
CA LYS A 174 -11.36 24.44 -4.34
C LYS A 174 -12.60 24.21 -3.47
N ILE A 175 -13.75 24.05 -4.12
CA ILE A 175 -14.97 23.59 -3.45
C ILE A 175 -15.07 22.10 -3.72
N ASP A 176 -14.28 21.31 -2.99
CA ASP A 176 -14.04 19.92 -3.36
C ASP A 176 -14.97 18.97 -2.61
N PHE A 177 -15.39 17.87 -3.23
CA PHE A 177 -16.17 16.83 -2.58
C PHE A 177 -15.34 15.54 -2.59
N GLY A 178 -15.12 14.96 -1.42
CA GLY A 178 -14.37 13.72 -1.30
C GLY A 178 -15.31 12.53 -1.19
N ASP A 179 -15.12 11.55 -2.06
CA ASP A 179 -15.89 10.30 -2.12
C ASP A 179 -14.99 9.11 -1.83
N THR A 180 -15.55 8.08 -1.18
CA THR A 180 -14.80 6.91 -0.73
C THR A 180 -15.18 5.64 -1.49
N LEU A 181 -14.18 4.80 -1.73
CA LEU A 181 -14.35 3.45 -2.23
C LEU A 181 -14.37 2.46 -1.07
N GLY A 182 -15.01 1.31 -1.30
CA GLY A 182 -15.06 0.22 -0.34
C GLY A 182 -13.88 -0.75 -0.46
N SER A 183 -13.86 -1.71 0.45
CA SER A 183 -12.91 -2.82 0.43
C SER A 183 -13.53 -4.11 0.92
N VAL A 184 -12.94 -5.24 0.57
CA VAL A 184 -13.31 -6.58 1.07
C VAL A 184 -12.05 -7.37 1.36
N GLY A 185 -11.94 -7.95 2.56
CA GLY A 185 -10.79 -8.76 2.94
C GLY A 185 -11.09 -9.82 3.99
N GLY A 186 -10.11 -10.68 4.21
CA GLY A 186 -10.18 -11.79 5.16
C GLY A 186 -8.87 -12.56 5.22
N PHE A 187 -8.94 -13.81 5.66
CA PHE A 187 -7.78 -14.67 5.86
C PHE A 187 -7.97 -16.04 5.22
N VAL A 188 -6.91 -16.60 4.65
CA VAL A 188 -6.75 -18.04 4.43
C VAL A 188 -5.82 -18.58 5.51
N TYR A 189 -6.25 -19.58 6.27
CA TYR A 189 -5.55 -19.99 7.48
C TYR A 189 -5.73 -21.47 7.82
N VAL A 190 -4.85 -22.00 8.67
CA VAL A 190 -5.00 -23.36 9.19
C VAL A 190 -5.97 -23.38 10.38
N ASP A 191 -7.18 -23.85 10.12
CA ASP A 191 -8.21 -24.14 11.09
C ASP A 191 -8.06 -25.57 11.63
N THR A 192 -7.19 -25.72 12.63
CA THR A 192 -6.86 -27.05 13.18
C THR A 192 -8.07 -27.73 13.82
N ASN A 193 -9.02 -26.96 14.37
CA ASN A 193 -10.21 -27.49 15.04
C ASN A 193 -11.46 -27.51 14.15
N ASN A 194 -11.35 -26.99 12.92
CA ASN A 194 -12.38 -26.90 11.90
C ASN A 194 -13.66 -26.19 12.36
N ASN A 195 -13.53 -25.12 13.16
CA ASN A 195 -14.68 -24.39 13.71
C ASN A 195 -15.16 -23.22 12.80
N GLY A 196 -14.34 -22.78 11.85
CA GLY A 196 -14.55 -21.64 10.96
C GLY A 196 -14.26 -20.28 11.60
N ILE A 197 -13.59 -20.23 12.75
CA ILE A 197 -13.34 -19.01 13.52
C ILE A 197 -11.83 -18.75 13.56
N LYS A 198 -11.38 -17.82 12.70
CA LYS A 198 -9.99 -17.34 12.75
C LYS A 198 -9.69 -16.70 14.11
N VAL A 199 -8.72 -17.26 14.83
CA VAL A 199 -8.15 -16.67 16.04
C VAL A 199 -6.67 -16.31 15.84
N ALA A 200 -6.13 -15.49 16.74
CA ALA A 200 -4.75 -15.01 16.65
C ALA A 200 -3.69 -16.14 16.68
N ALA A 201 -3.98 -17.26 17.35
CA ALA A 201 -3.05 -18.39 17.45
C ALA A 201 -3.00 -19.27 16.19
N GLU A 202 -3.93 -19.10 15.26
CA GLU A 202 -3.97 -19.87 14.02
C GLU A 202 -3.10 -19.22 12.96
N VAL A 203 -2.27 -20.06 12.32
CA VAL A 203 -1.28 -19.65 11.34
C VAL A 203 -1.97 -19.41 10.00
N GLY A 204 -1.65 -18.30 9.35
CA GLY A 204 -2.09 -18.02 7.99
C GLY A 204 -1.38 -18.87 6.94
N ILE A 205 -2.02 -19.04 5.79
CA ILE A 205 -1.42 -19.71 4.63
C ILE A 205 -1.01 -18.63 3.63
N PRO A 206 0.29 -18.36 3.44
CA PRO A 206 0.75 -17.39 2.46
C PRO A 206 0.68 -17.91 1.03
N GLY A 207 0.53 -16.99 0.06
CA GLY A 207 0.51 -17.30 -1.37
C GLY A 207 -0.76 -17.99 -1.86
N ALA A 208 -1.78 -18.17 -1.00
CA ALA A 208 -3.08 -18.71 -1.41
C ALA A 208 -3.76 -17.74 -2.37
N THR A 209 -4.26 -18.23 -3.50
CA THR A 209 -4.87 -17.38 -4.55
C THR A 209 -6.35 -17.13 -4.25
N VAL A 210 -6.73 -15.86 -4.19
CA VAL A 210 -8.11 -15.42 -3.97
C VAL A 210 -8.56 -14.54 -5.14
N VAL A 211 -9.78 -14.76 -5.62
CA VAL A 211 -10.39 -14.05 -6.75
C VAL A 211 -11.68 -13.37 -6.31
N LEU A 212 -11.82 -12.08 -6.60
CA LEU A 212 -13.07 -11.33 -6.46
C LEU A 212 -13.71 -11.16 -7.84
N THR A 213 -14.95 -11.64 -7.98
CA THR A 213 -15.75 -11.45 -9.19
C THR A 213 -17.09 -10.78 -8.89
N GLY A 214 -17.70 -10.18 -9.90
CA GLY A 214 -19.07 -9.69 -9.83
C GLY A 214 -19.31 -8.51 -10.76
N VAL A 215 -20.29 -7.69 -10.42
CA VAL A 215 -20.65 -6.50 -11.20
C VAL A 215 -20.93 -5.35 -10.25
N THR A 216 -20.36 -4.19 -10.53
CA THR A 216 -20.63 -2.95 -9.77
C THR A 216 -22.09 -2.54 -9.93
N ILE A 217 -22.57 -1.67 -9.05
CA ILE A 217 -23.91 -1.07 -9.14
C ILE A 217 -24.12 -0.30 -10.46
N THR A 218 -23.04 0.16 -11.10
CA THR A 218 -23.03 0.84 -12.40
C THR A 218 -22.98 -0.12 -13.60
N GLY A 219 -22.95 -1.44 -13.38
CA GLY A 219 -22.96 -2.45 -14.44
C GLY A 219 -21.58 -2.83 -14.97
N LYS A 220 -20.48 -2.38 -14.36
CA LYS A 220 -19.11 -2.74 -14.75
C LYS A 220 -18.74 -4.10 -14.17
N ALA A 221 -18.24 -5.01 -15.00
CA ALA A 221 -17.72 -6.29 -14.52
C ALA A 221 -16.45 -6.10 -13.67
N VAL A 222 -16.33 -6.90 -12.61
CA VAL A 222 -15.17 -6.97 -11.72
C VAL A 222 -14.61 -8.39 -11.78
N ASN A 223 -13.30 -8.51 -11.96
CA ASN A 223 -12.54 -9.75 -11.89
C ASN A 223 -11.11 -9.39 -11.44
N LEU A 224 -10.87 -9.51 -10.14
CA LEU A 224 -9.59 -9.17 -9.50
C LEU A 224 -9.02 -10.43 -8.87
N THR A 225 -7.70 -10.55 -8.88
CA THR A 225 -6.98 -11.66 -8.26
C THR A 225 -5.91 -11.10 -7.34
N THR A 226 -5.75 -11.70 -6.18
CA THR A 226 -4.66 -11.43 -5.24
C THR A 226 -4.17 -12.73 -4.63
N THR A 227 -3.07 -12.67 -3.91
CA THR A 227 -2.56 -13.78 -3.09
C THR A 227 -2.42 -13.34 -1.65
N THR A 228 -2.58 -14.27 -0.71
CA THR A 228 -2.44 -13.96 0.71
C THR A 228 -1.01 -13.60 1.12
N GLY A 229 -0.88 -12.72 2.12
CA GLY A 229 0.38 -12.38 2.77
C GLY A 229 0.88 -13.45 3.74
N VAL A 230 2.02 -13.19 4.39
CA VAL A 230 2.68 -14.09 5.37
C VAL A 230 1.79 -14.55 6.52
N ASP A 231 0.84 -13.70 6.91
CA ASP A 231 -0.13 -13.94 7.97
C ASP A 231 -1.46 -14.53 7.46
N GLY A 232 -1.53 -14.84 6.17
CA GLY A 232 -2.72 -15.36 5.50
C GLY A 232 -3.73 -14.30 5.10
N SER A 233 -3.48 -13.02 5.34
CA SER A 233 -4.42 -11.94 5.00
C SER A 233 -4.50 -11.68 3.51
N TYR A 234 -5.68 -11.28 3.02
CA TYR A 234 -5.88 -10.73 1.68
C TYR A 234 -6.83 -9.54 1.71
N LEU A 235 -6.70 -8.63 0.75
CA LEU A 235 -7.53 -7.44 0.63
C LEU A 235 -7.77 -7.08 -0.83
N PHE A 236 -9.01 -6.78 -1.17
CA PHE A 236 -9.40 -6.06 -2.38
C PHE A 236 -9.86 -4.65 -1.96
N SER A 237 -9.07 -3.64 -2.29
CA SER A 237 -9.39 -2.22 -2.06
C SER A 237 -9.93 -1.56 -3.33
N GLY A 238 -10.36 -0.30 -3.24
CA GLY A 238 -10.78 0.48 -4.40
C GLY A 238 -12.08 -0.01 -5.05
N LEU A 239 -12.97 -0.64 -4.28
CA LEU A 239 -14.18 -1.25 -4.79
C LEU A 239 -15.35 -0.27 -4.79
N LEU A 240 -16.01 -0.14 -5.94
CA LEU A 240 -17.36 0.43 -6.00
C LEU A 240 -18.36 -0.51 -5.32
N ALA A 241 -19.51 0.03 -4.93
CA ALA A 241 -20.63 -0.77 -4.48
C ALA A 241 -20.99 -1.87 -5.50
N SER A 242 -21.34 -3.05 -5.01
CA SER A 242 -21.83 -4.14 -5.85
C SER A 242 -23.26 -3.84 -6.36
N ASN A 243 -23.68 -4.53 -7.41
CA ASN A 243 -25.10 -4.59 -7.74
C ASN A 243 -25.87 -5.48 -6.73
N ALA A 244 -27.16 -5.72 -6.99
CA ALA A 244 -28.03 -6.51 -6.12
C ALA A 244 -27.67 -8.01 -6.01
N ALA A 245 -26.81 -8.54 -6.89
CA ALA A 245 -26.32 -9.91 -6.79
C ALA A 245 -25.13 -10.03 -5.81
N GLY A 246 -24.48 -8.92 -5.46
CA GLY A 246 -23.28 -8.91 -4.63
C GLY A 246 -22.01 -9.31 -5.40
N TYR A 247 -20.86 -9.15 -4.76
CA TYR A 247 -19.62 -9.77 -5.19
C TYR A 247 -19.53 -11.24 -4.76
N THR A 248 -18.67 -11.99 -5.44
CA THR A 248 -18.27 -13.35 -5.10
C THR A 248 -16.76 -13.36 -4.85
N ILE A 249 -16.36 -13.92 -3.72
CA ILE A 249 -14.97 -14.17 -3.36
C ILE A 249 -14.75 -15.67 -3.48
N ALA A 250 -13.76 -16.10 -4.25
CA ALA A 250 -13.42 -17.51 -4.42
C ALA A 250 -11.96 -17.73 -4.08
N GLU A 251 -11.69 -18.78 -3.33
CA GLU A 251 -10.35 -19.24 -3.03
C GLU A 251 -10.02 -20.41 -3.97
N THR A 252 -8.75 -20.51 -4.38
CA THR A 252 -8.27 -21.72 -5.03
C THR A 252 -7.60 -22.58 -3.99
N GLN A 253 -8.22 -23.72 -3.66
CA GLN A 253 -7.74 -24.68 -2.66
C GLN A 253 -6.21 -24.77 -2.63
N PRO A 254 -5.57 -24.33 -1.53
CA PRO A 254 -4.12 -24.33 -1.41
C PRO A 254 -3.55 -25.75 -1.49
N ALA A 255 -2.57 -25.92 -2.38
CA ALA A 255 -1.96 -27.22 -2.60
C ALA A 255 -1.30 -27.76 -1.31
N GLY A 256 -1.64 -29.00 -0.94
CA GLY A 256 -1.11 -29.65 0.26
C GLY A 256 -1.92 -29.42 1.54
N PHE A 257 -3.04 -28.71 1.44
CA PHE A 257 -4.06 -28.60 2.48
C PHE A 257 -5.32 -29.36 2.08
N ASN A 258 -6.14 -29.69 3.06
CA ASN A 258 -7.49 -30.18 2.84
C ASN A 258 -8.48 -29.06 3.13
N ASP A 259 -9.54 -28.99 2.32
CA ASP A 259 -10.71 -28.16 2.58
C ASP A 259 -11.21 -28.30 4.02
N GLY A 260 -11.57 -27.15 4.60
CA GLY A 260 -12.12 -27.04 5.94
C GLY A 260 -13.43 -26.25 5.93
N LYS A 261 -13.49 -25.16 6.69
CA LYS A 261 -14.74 -24.43 6.91
C LYS A 261 -14.58 -22.95 6.60
N ASP A 262 -15.28 -22.55 5.55
CA ASP A 262 -15.37 -21.16 5.14
C ASP A 262 -16.40 -20.39 5.93
N THR A 263 -16.09 -19.12 6.19
CA THR A 263 -16.93 -18.25 7.00
C THR A 263 -17.11 -16.90 6.33
N ARG A 264 -18.39 -16.56 6.12
CA ARG A 264 -18.78 -15.24 5.62
C ARG A 264 -18.34 -14.14 6.58
N GLY A 265 -17.95 -13.01 6.00
CA GLY A 265 -17.55 -11.82 6.73
C GLY A 265 -18.71 -10.96 7.22
N THR A 266 -18.35 -9.78 7.67
CA THR A 266 -19.27 -8.73 8.09
C THR A 266 -19.02 -7.43 7.35
N ILE A 267 -20.09 -6.66 7.17
CA ILE A 267 -20.05 -5.27 6.71
C ILE A 267 -20.85 -4.47 7.74
N ASN A 268 -20.24 -3.42 8.31
CA ASN A 268 -20.84 -2.65 9.41
C ASN A 268 -21.36 -3.55 10.56
N SER A 269 -20.56 -4.57 10.92
CA SER A 269 -20.88 -5.57 11.96
C SER A 269 -22.08 -6.48 11.68
N VAL A 270 -22.65 -6.44 10.47
CA VAL A 270 -23.71 -7.34 10.03
C VAL A 270 -23.11 -8.44 9.16
N SER A 271 -23.45 -9.71 9.40
CA SER A 271 -22.99 -10.81 8.53
C SER A 271 -23.59 -10.68 7.14
N VAL A 272 -22.73 -10.67 6.11
CA VAL A 272 -23.14 -10.52 4.70
C VAL A 272 -22.50 -11.60 3.84
N GLY A 273 -23.28 -12.18 2.94
CA GLY A 273 -22.88 -13.25 2.04
C GLY A 273 -23.26 -14.64 2.52
N THR A 274 -22.95 -15.63 1.68
CA THR A 274 -23.21 -17.06 1.88
C THR A 274 -21.94 -17.83 1.56
N ALA A 275 -21.40 -18.53 2.57
CA ALA A 275 -20.25 -19.41 2.40
C ALA A 275 -20.68 -20.74 1.77
N GLY A 276 -19.87 -21.23 0.84
CA GLY A 276 -19.86 -22.56 0.24
C GLY A 276 -18.43 -23.11 0.26
N ASN A 277 -18.13 -24.13 -0.54
CA ASN A 277 -16.80 -24.72 -0.66
C ASN A 277 -15.88 -23.81 -1.48
N ASP A 278 -14.83 -23.27 -0.87
CA ASP A 278 -13.85 -22.34 -1.43
C ASP A 278 -14.50 -21.09 -2.05
N VAL A 279 -15.70 -20.72 -1.61
CA VAL A 279 -16.45 -19.60 -2.21
C VAL A 279 -17.40 -18.93 -1.23
N ILE A 280 -17.41 -17.60 -1.24
CA ILE A 280 -18.37 -16.76 -0.53
C ILE A 280 -19.09 -15.88 -1.55
N THR A 281 -20.39 -16.11 -1.72
CA THR A 281 -21.22 -15.41 -2.71
C THR A 281 -22.13 -14.37 -2.05
N GLY A 282 -22.69 -13.45 -2.84
CA GLY A 282 -23.72 -12.51 -2.35
C GLY A 282 -23.18 -11.47 -1.38
N VAL A 283 -21.92 -11.07 -1.56
CA VAL A 283 -21.27 -10.02 -0.76
C VAL A 283 -21.78 -8.66 -1.23
N ASN A 284 -22.90 -8.22 -0.66
CA ASN A 284 -23.52 -6.93 -0.98
C ASN A 284 -22.75 -5.78 -0.32
N LEU A 285 -21.79 -5.20 -1.05
CA LEU A 285 -20.96 -4.10 -0.61
C LEU A 285 -21.60 -2.76 -1.00
N GLY A 286 -21.90 -1.90 -0.03
CA GLY A 286 -22.30 -0.52 -0.29
C GLY A 286 -21.12 0.40 -0.58
N GLY A 287 -21.38 1.59 -1.10
CA GLY A 287 -20.34 2.58 -1.40
C GLY A 287 -19.57 3.00 -0.14
N GLY A 288 -18.24 3.02 -0.21
CA GLY A 288 -17.36 3.37 0.90
C GLY A 288 -17.37 2.38 2.08
N GLN A 289 -18.04 1.23 1.96
CA GLN A 289 -18.11 0.24 3.04
C GLN A 289 -16.94 -0.74 3.01
N ASN A 290 -16.57 -1.24 4.19
CA ASN A 290 -15.53 -2.25 4.34
C ASN A 290 -16.12 -3.58 4.77
N GLY A 291 -15.85 -4.62 4.00
CA GLY A 291 -16.11 -6.01 4.32
C GLY A 291 -14.88 -6.65 4.95
N ILE A 292 -15.05 -7.25 6.12
CA ILE A 292 -13.96 -7.87 6.88
C ILE A 292 -14.30 -9.31 7.27
N ASN A 293 -13.28 -10.13 7.50
CA ASN A 293 -13.39 -11.52 7.97
C ASN A 293 -14.10 -12.48 7.00
N TYR A 294 -13.91 -12.29 5.70
CA TYR A 294 -14.30 -13.27 4.68
C TYR A 294 -13.24 -14.39 4.64
N ASN A 295 -13.37 -15.39 5.50
CA ASN A 295 -12.27 -16.30 5.80
C ASN A 295 -12.46 -17.68 5.16
N PHE A 296 -11.34 -18.25 4.70
CA PHE A 296 -11.22 -19.62 4.19
C PHE A 296 -10.37 -20.42 5.18
N GLY A 297 -10.98 -21.43 5.78
CA GLY A 297 -10.40 -22.21 6.86
C GLY A 297 -9.92 -23.55 6.36
N GLU A 298 -8.61 -23.77 6.31
CA GLU A 298 -7.98 -24.96 5.74
C GLU A 298 -7.46 -25.91 6.82
N ARG A 299 -7.29 -27.18 6.46
CA ARG A 299 -6.82 -28.21 7.40
C ARG A 299 -5.53 -28.86 6.91
N ASN A 300 -4.59 -29.03 7.83
CA ASN A 300 -3.43 -29.87 7.57
C ASN A 300 -3.86 -31.33 7.29
N PRO A 301 -3.25 -32.02 6.32
CA PRO A 301 -3.41 -33.47 6.18
C PRO A 301 -2.95 -34.21 7.44
N THR A 302 -3.57 -35.36 7.73
CA THR A 302 -3.27 -36.12 8.95
C THR A 302 -1.79 -36.43 9.09
N GLY A 303 -1.20 -36.00 10.21
CA GLY A 303 0.22 -36.20 10.52
C GLY A 303 1.18 -35.33 9.69
N LYS A 304 0.64 -34.40 8.90
CA LYS A 304 1.39 -33.44 8.09
C LYS A 304 1.20 -32.03 8.63
N THR A 305 2.10 -31.15 8.22
CA THR A 305 2.09 -29.74 8.55
C THR A 305 2.84 -28.96 7.47
N PHE A 306 3.07 -27.67 7.70
CA PHE A 306 3.77 -26.78 6.79
C PHE A 306 4.74 -25.85 7.52
N VAL A 307 5.71 -25.32 6.78
CA VAL A 307 6.54 -24.19 7.19
C VAL A 307 6.61 -23.17 6.05
N ALA A 308 6.50 -21.89 6.40
CA ALA A 308 6.45 -20.80 5.43
C ALA A 308 7.18 -19.54 5.93
N GLY A 309 7.50 -18.67 5.00
CA GLY A 309 8.10 -17.37 5.28
C GLY A 309 8.17 -16.50 4.03
N ARG A 310 8.92 -15.41 4.12
CA ARG A 310 9.11 -14.43 3.05
C ARG A 310 10.56 -14.01 2.92
N VAL A 311 11.02 -13.86 1.68
CA VAL A 311 12.25 -13.11 1.38
C VAL A 311 11.85 -11.69 1.01
N PHE A 312 12.44 -10.70 1.67
CA PHE A 312 12.08 -9.30 1.51
C PHE A 312 13.30 -8.41 1.30
N VAL A 313 13.09 -7.31 0.60
CA VAL A 313 14.08 -6.26 0.45
C VAL A 313 14.05 -5.42 1.73
N ASP A 314 15.03 -5.65 2.58
CA ASP A 314 15.25 -4.95 3.84
C ASP A 314 15.78 -3.54 3.53
N ALA A 315 14.87 -2.58 3.59
CA ALA A 315 15.12 -1.24 3.06
C ALA A 315 15.86 -0.35 4.06
N ASP A 316 15.80 -0.66 5.35
CA ASP A 316 16.45 0.07 6.43
C ASP A 316 17.61 -0.69 7.08
N ASN A 317 17.82 -1.94 6.67
CA ASN A 317 18.87 -2.86 7.09
C ASN A 317 18.77 -3.28 8.56
N ASP A 318 17.56 -3.35 9.12
CA ASP A 318 17.34 -3.72 10.51
C ASP A 318 17.17 -5.25 10.73
N GLY A 319 17.08 -6.02 9.65
CA GLY A 319 16.93 -7.48 9.63
C GLY A 319 15.53 -7.97 9.99
N LYS A 320 14.52 -7.09 10.04
CA LYS A 320 13.13 -7.41 10.35
C LYS A 320 12.26 -7.09 9.15
N LEU A 321 11.22 -7.91 8.97
CA LEU A 321 10.22 -7.62 7.96
C LEU A 321 9.29 -6.53 8.48
N ASP A 322 9.36 -5.36 7.87
CA ASP A 322 8.54 -4.19 8.17
C ASP A 322 7.42 -3.96 7.15
N ALA A 323 6.46 -3.14 7.55
CA ALA A 323 5.35 -2.75 6.69
C ALA A 323 5.87 -1.95 5.48
N GLY A 324 5.48 -2.36 4.28
CA GLY A 324 5.88 -1.70 3.03
C GLY A 324 7.12 -2.29 2.37
N GLU A 325 7.83 -3.20 3.03
CA GLU A 325 8.99 -3.84 2.42
C GLU A 325 8.59 -4.82 1.31
N ALA A 326 9.25 -4.66 0.17
CA ALA A 326 8.95 -5.42 -1.05
C ALA A 326 9.41 -6.88 -0.90
N GLY A 327 8.66 -7.79 -1.51
CA GLY A 327 9.05 -9.19 -1.56
C GLY A 327 10.06 -9.44 -2.67
N LEU A 328 10.97 -10.37 -2.47
CA LEU A 328 11.94 -10.77 -3.47
C LEU A 328 11.54 -12.10 -4.11
N ALA A 329 11.15 -12.06 -5.39
CA ALA A 329 10.66 -13.21 -6.13
C ALA A 329 11.79 -14.09 -6.69
N GLY A 330 11.51 -15.39 -6.86
CA GLY A 330 12.42 -16.35 -7.50
C GLY A 330 13.61 -16.79 -6.64
N VAL A 331 13.65 -16.44 -5.36
CA VAL A 331 14.71 -16.84 -4.43
C VAL A 331 14.53 -18.31 -4.04
N THR A 332 15.59 -19.10 -4.14
CA THR A 332 15.53 -20.54 -3.85
C THR A 332 15.73 -20.80 -2.36
N ILE A 333 14.75 -21.46 -1.75
CA ILE A 333 14.78 -21.90 -0.35
C ILE A 333 14.88 -23.43 -0.31
N THR A 334 15.68 -23.96 0.61
CA THR A 334 15.86 -25.40 0.86
C THR A 334 15.43 -25.75 2.28
N LEU A 335 14.62 -26.80 2.43
CA LEU A 335 14.25 -27.35 3.74
C LEU A 335 15.08 -28.60 4.05
N GLN A 336 16.13 -28.44 4.85
CA GLN A 336 16.99 -29.54 5.27
C GLN A 336 16.39 -30.29 6.48
N GLY A 337 16.57 -31.61 6.48
CA GLY A 337 16.04 -32.51 7.51
C GLY A 337 14.70 -33.16 7.14
N ALA A 338 14.04 -32.67 6.07
CA ALA A 338 12.96 -33.38 5.42
C ALA A 338 13.50 -34.42 4.42
N PRO A 339 12.79 -35.53 4.15
CA PRO A 339 13.22 -36.51 3.16
C PRO A 339 13.51 -35.86 1.80
N GLY A 340 14.75 -36.00 1.32
CA GLY A 340 15.19 -35.46 0.04
C GLY A 340 15.59 -33.98 0.03
N ASN A 341 15.55 -33.28 1.18
CA ASN A 341 15.88 -31.86 1.30
C ASN A 341 15.21 -30.99 0.22
N PRO A 342 13.86 -30.96 0.17
CA PRO A 342 13.14 -30.30 -0.90
C PRO A 342 13.49 -28.81 -0.99
N THR A 343 13.35 -28.27 -2.20
CA THR A 343 13.53 -26.85 -2.49
C THR A 343 12.24 -26.23 -3.03
N THR A 344 12.06 -24.94 -2.81
CA THR A 344 11.00 -24.12 -3.41
C THR A 344 11.55 -22.76 -3.81
N THR A 345 10.82 -22.00 -4.61
CA THR A 345 11.17 -20.62 -4.98
C THR A 345 10.13 -19.65 -4.47
N THR A 346 10.55 -18.47 -4.05
CA THR A 346 9.62 -17.42 -3.63
C THR A 346 8.73 -16.93 -4.78
N ASP A 347 7.48 -16.62 -4.47
CA ASP A 347 6.51 -16.05 -5.41
C ASP A 347 6.76 -14.55 -5.67
N GLY A 348 5.88 -13.91 -6.47
CA GLY A 348 5.97 -12.48 -6.80
C GLY A 348 5.94 -11.53 -5.59
N ASN A 349 5.42 -12.00 -4.44
CA ASN A 349 5.37 -11.26 -3.19
C ASN A 349 6.48 -11.69 -2.22
N GLY A 350 7.42 -12.52 -2.66
CA GLY A 350 8.53 -13.03 -1.86
C GLY A 350 8.16 -14.19 -0.94
N ASN A 351 6.94 -14.72 -0.98
CA ASN A 351 6.52 -15.79 -0.07
C ASN A 351 7.02 -17.14 -0.54
N TYR A 352 7.32 -18.03 0.41
CA TYR A 352 7.58 -19.44 0.14
C TYR A 352 6.87 -20.33 1.17
N ILE A 353 6.58 -21.57 0.78
CA ILE A 353 5.95 -22.56 1.64
C ILE A 353 6.42 -23.98 1.31
N PHE A 354 6.63 -24.79 2.34
CA PHE A 354 6.77 -26.24 2.26
C PHE A 354 5.58 -26.90 2.95
N THR A 355 4.79 -27.68 2.22
CA THR A 355 3.63 -28.43 2.74
C THR A 355 3.92 -29.93 2.80
N GLY A 356 3.05 -30.70 3.47
CA GLY A 356 3.13 -32.16 3.48
C GLY A 356 4.30 -32.75 4.30
N ILE A 357 4.96 -31.93 5.12
CA ILE A 357 6.08 -32.34 5.98
C ILE A 357 5.57 -32.83 7.34
N ALA A 358 6.36 -33.61 8.06
CA ALA A 358 6.02 -33.98 9.44
C ALA A 358 6.36 -32.82 10.40
N ALA A 359 5.68 -32.73 11.55
CA ALA A 359 6.15 -31.86 12.62
C ALA A 359 7.54 -32.32 13.10
N GLY A 360 8.44 -31.39 13.40
CA GLY A 360 9.82 -31.73 13.74
C GLY A 360 10.79 -30.56 13.67
N LYS A 361 12.08 -30.87 13.80
CA LYS A 361 13.17 -29.89 13.70
C LYS A 361 13.77 -29.90 12.30
N TYR A 362 13.90 -28.71 11.71
CA TYR A 362 14.43 -28.51 10.37
C TYR A 362 15.47 -27.41 10.34
N THR A 363 16.21 -27.32 9.24
CA THR A 363 17.05 -26.17 8.91
C THR A 363 16.57 -25.59 7.58
N ILE A 364 16.27 -24.30 7.55
CA ILE A 364 15.78 -23.60 6.35
C ILE A 364 16.94 -22.79 5.81
N VAL A 365 17.29 -23.00 4.55
CA VAL A 365 18.46 -22.39 3.91
C VAL A 365 18.03 -21.61 2.68
N GLU A 366 18.34 -20.33 2.67
CA GLU A 366 18.22 -19.48 1.50
C GLU A 366 19.48 -19.60 0.62
N SER A 367 19.28 -19.66 -0.69
CA SER A 367 20.35 -19.47 -1.65
C SER A 367 20.49 -17.97 -1.93
N GLN A 368 21.68 -17.42 -1.64
CA GLN A 368 21.96 -15.98 -1.80
C GLN A 368 21.42 -15.44 -3.14
N PRO A 369 20.46 -14.50 -3.11
CA PRO A 369 20.01 -13.83 -4.31
C PRO A 369 21.16 -13.06 -4.98
N THR A 370 21.29 -13.19 -6.30
CA THR A 370 22.32 -12.45 -7.04
C THR A 370 22.02 -10.95 -7.02
N GLY A 371 23.00 -10.13 -6.68
CA GLY A 371 22.87 -8.66 -6.63
C GLY A 371 22.34 -8.11 -5.32
N PHE A 372 22.20 -8.97 -4.30
CA PHE A 372 21.82 -8.61 -2.94
C PHE A 372 22.89 -9.08 -1.96
N ASP A 373 23.03 -8.33 -0.87
CA ASP A 373 23.73 -8.73 0.36
C ASP A 373 22.67 -9.04 1.43
N SER A 374 23.00 -9.88 2.41
CA SER A 374 22.04 -10.28 3.43
C SER A 374 22.09 -9.40 4.68
N THR A 375 20.91 -9.03 5.19
CA THR A 375 20.75 -8.37 6.50
C THR A 375 20.36 -9.36 7.59
N THR A 376 19.87 -10.55 7.19
CA THR A 376 19.67 -11.71 8.05
C THR A 376 20.62 -12.85 7.65
N THR A 377 20.70 -13.92 8.45
CA THR A 377 21.48 -15.10 8.06
C THR A 377 20.72 -15.95 7.05
N ASN A 378 21.38 -16.43 5.99
CA ASN A 378 20.79 -17.34 4.99
C ASN A 378 20.47 -18.74 5.52
N THR A 379 20.53 -18.96 6.83
CA THR A 379 20.29 -20.25 7.47
C THR A 379 19.58 -20.08 8.79
N LEU A 380 18.32 -20.50 8.83
CA LEU A 380 17.56 -20.66 10.06
C LEU A 380 17.74 -22.09 10.57
N ALA A 381 18.66 -22.27 11.52
CA ALA A 381 18.98 -23.58 12.08
C ALA A 381 18.04 -23.98 13.22
N ASN A 382 17.78 -25.29 13.36
CA ASN A 382 17.01 -25.89 14.45
C ASN A 382 15.57 -25.37 14.60
N VAL A 383 14.92 -25.00 13.50
CA VAL A 383 13.53 -24.52 13.47
C VAL A 383 12.59 -25.65 13.89
N ASN A 384 11.84 -25.45 14.98
CA ASN A 384 10.88 -26.42 15.49
C ASN A 384 9.48 -26.18 14.91
N VAL A 385 9.12 -26.94 13.89
CA VAL A 385 7.82 -26.85 13.20
C VAL A 385 6.77 -27.66 13.97
N PRO A 386 5.73 -27.03 14.55
CA PRO A 386 4.68 -27.72 15.29
C PRO A 386 3.62 -28.31 14.34
N ALA A 387 2.73 -29.15 14.86
CA ALA A 387 1.66 -29.77 14.05
C ALA A 387 0.70 -28.76 13.41
N ALA A 388 0.48 -27.60 14.04
CA ALA A 388 -0.36 -26.52 13.50
C ALA A 388 0.27 -25.81 12.29
N GLY A 389 1.58 -25.98 12.07
CA GLY A 389 2.36 -25.25 11.06
C GLY A 389 3.13 -24.08 11.65
N LEU A 390 4.02 -23.50 10.86
CA LEU A 390 4.88 -22.39 11.27
C LEU A 390 5.05 -21.38 10.14
N GLY A 391 4.63 -20.14 10.35
CA GLY A 391 4.90 -19.02 9.45
C GLY A 391 6.13 -18.21 9.87
N ASN A 392 6.32 -17.05 9.23
CA ASN A 392 7.31 -16.03 9.59
C ASN A 392 8.77 -16.51 9.65
N GLN A 393 9.13 -17.48 8.82
CA GLN A 393 10.53 -17.91 8.66
C GLN A 393 11.20 -17.05 7.58
N ASN A 394 11.47 -15.78 7.88
CA ASN A 394 11.81 -14.78 6.87
C ASN A 394 13.32 -14.61 6.66
N PHE A 395 13.68 -14.07 5.49
CA PHE A 395 15.04 -13.66 5.14
C PHE A 395 15.03 -12.23 4.60
N GLY A 396 15.86 -11.37 5.19
CA GLY A 396 16.05 -9.97 4.79
C GLY A 396 17.29 -9.79 3.93
N GLU A 397 17.11 -9.08 2.82
CA GLU A 397 18.12 -8.84 1.78
C GLU A 397 18.20 -7.35 1.45
N THR A 398 19.40 -6.79 1.35
CA THR A 398 19.65 -5.41 0.91
C THR A 398 20.35 -5.41 -0.43
N GLN A 399 20.17 -4.36 -1.24
CA GLN A 399 20.90 -4.28 -2.51
C GLN A 399 22.41 -4.21 -2.26
N SER A 400 23.19 -5.05 -2.94
CA SER A 400 24.64 -4.97 -2.82
C SER A 400 25.12 -3.56 -3.21
N SER A 401 25.99 -2.98 -2.39
CA SER A 401 26.52 -1.64 -2.63
C SER A 401 28.03 -1.67 -2.81
N LEU A 402 28.54 -0.93 -3.80
CA LEU A 402 29.98 -0.67 -3.94
C LEU A 402 30.26 0.71 -3.35
N LYS A 403 30.99 0.77 -2.23
CA LYS A 403 31.41 2.02 -1.58
C LYS A 403 32.93 2.10 -1.52
N GLY A 404 33.48 3.28 -1.75
CA GLY A 404 34.92 3.54 -1.72
C GLY A 404 35.18 5.03 -1.46
N PHE A 405 36.40 5.37 -1.07
CA PHE A 405 36.85 6.75 -0.91
C PHE A 405 37.84 7.09 -2.03
N VAL A 406 37.67 8.25 -2.65
CA VAL A 406 38.76 8.91 -3.36
C VAL A 406 39.47 9.79 -2.34
N TYR A 407 40.76 9.55 -2.11
CA TYR A 407 41.60 10.33 -1.21
C TYR A 407 42.82 10.83 -1.97
N VAL A 408 43.44 11.90 -1.47
CA VAL A 408 44.75 12.36 -1.96
C VAL A 408 45.78 11.48 -1.26
N ASP A 409 46.40 10.60 -2.04
CA ASP A 409 47.55 9.79 -1.62
C ASP A 409 48.79 10.70 -1.60
N ALA A 410 49.06 11.28 -0.44
CA ALA A 410 50.05 12.34 -0.26
C ALA A 410 51.48 11.78 -0.25
N ASP A 411 51.66 10.50 0.09
CA ASP A 411 52.96 9.82 0.13
C ASP A 411 53.14 8.73 -0.94
N ASN A 412 52.13 8.52 -1.80
CA ASN A 412 52.08 7.57 -2.91
C ASN A 412 52.14 6.09 -2.48
N ASP A 413 51.56 5.74 -1.34
CA ASP A 413 51.57 4.36 -0.82
C ASP A 413 50.28 3.55 -1.13
N GLY A 414 49.23 4.21 -1.63
CA GLY A 414 47.95 3.59 -1.95
C GLY A 414 47.13 3.15 -0.74
N VAL A 415 47.40 3.71 0.44
CA VAL A 415 46.64 3.55 1.69
C VAL A 415 46.08 4.90 2.13
N LYS A 416 44.80 4.94 2.50
CA LYS A 416 44.21 6.16 3.06
C LYS A 416 44.71 6.36 4.48
N ASP A 417 45.62 7.29 4.67
CA ASP A 417 46.26 7.56 5.96
C ASP A 417 45.48 8.58 6.80
N VAL A 418 45.55 8.43 8.13
CA VAL A 418 44.81 9.28 9.10
C VAL A 418 45.20 10.76 9.04
N ASN A 419 46.32 11.10 8.41
CA ASN A 419 46.88 12.46 8.34
C ASN A 419 46.69 13.13 6.96
N GLU A 420 46.06 12.47 5.99
CA GLU A 420 45.89 12.99 4.62
C GLU A 420 44.65 13.87 4.45
N GLY A 421 43.98 14.19 5.55
CA GLY A 421 42.83 15.07 5.60
C GLY A 421 43.03 16.23 6.57
N SER A 422 43.90 17.18 6.22
CA SER A 422 43.71 18.60 6.59
C SER A 422 44.79 19.49 5.99
N SER A 423 44.40 20.30 5.00
CA SER A 423 44.95 21.65 4.88
C SER A 423 43.86 22.62 4.41
N PRO A 424 43.89 23.86 4.92
CA PRO A 424 42.77 24.79 4.94
C PRO A 424 42.37 25.36 3.57
#